data_AF-A0A1B6I9X0-F1
#
_entry.id   AF-A0A1B6I9X0-F1
#
_cell.length_a   1.000
_cell.length_b   1.000
_cell.length_c   1.000
_cell.angle_alpha   90.00
_cell.angle_beta   90.00
_cell.angle_gamma   90.00
#
_symmetry.space_group_name_H-M   'P 1'
#
loop_
_entity.id
_entity.type
_entity.pdbx_description
1 polymer ?
#
loop_
_entity_poly.entity_id
_entity_poly.type
_entity_poly.pdbx_seq_one_letter_code
_entity_poly.pdbx_strand_id
1 'polypeptide(L)'
;VVHTSVEEVPPVQFACETVHNANSKLNQLVATYIADPKRNVNPLSMRLQGIIDANVMGGIAKYQEAFFTPEFMRSCPNSANHVQRLYSLIMEQVDILTSGLVVHGQLAPPEVQPLHRRLQ
;
A
#
# COMPACT_ATOMS: atom_id res chain seq x y z
N VAL A 1 -2.28 -5.50 -39.14
CA VAL A 1 -2.32 -6.31 -37.91
C VAL A 1 -1.44 -5.61 -36.90
N VAL A 2 -2.03 -5.07 -35.82
CA VAL A 2 -1.26 -4.50 -34.71
C VAL A 2 -0.73 -5.66 -33.88
N HIS A 3 0.60 -5.76 -33.75
CA HIS A 3 1.26 -6.85 -33.05
C HIS A 3 0.82 -6.87 -31.59
N THR A 4 0.13 -7.93 -31.16
CA THR A 4 -0.24 -8.12 -29.74
C THR A 4 0.73 -9.16 -29.17
N SER A 5 1.54 -8.76 -28.19
CA SER A 5 2.37 -9.68 -27.40
C SER A 5 1.70 -9.88 -26.03
N VAL A 6 1.65 -11.11 -25.56
CA VAL A 6 1.18 -11.47 -24.22
C VAL A 6 2.40 -11.99 -23.45
N GLU A 7 2.77 -11.30 -22.38
CA GLU A 7 3.86 -11.70 -21.48
C GLU A 7 3.27 -12.11 -20.12
N GLU A 8 3.68 -13.26 -19.60
CA GLU A 8 3.30 -13.71 -18.27
C GLU A 8 4.13 -12.99 -17.20
N VAL A 9 3.45 -12.26 -16.31
CA VAL A 9 4.09 -11.54 -15.21
C VAL A 9 4.15 -12.44 -13.98
N PRO A 10 5.34 -12.65 -13.37
CA PRO A 10 5.45 -13.43 -12.13
C PRO A 10 4.57 -12.85 -11.01
N PRO A 11 3.91 -13.68 -10.18
CA PRO A 11 3.02 -13.20 -9.12
C PRO A 11 3.67 -12.20 -8.15
N VAL A 12 4.95 -12.41 -7.81
CA VAL A 12 5.72 -11.49 -6.95
C VAL A 12 6.01 -10.14 -7.62
N GLN A 13 6.18 -10.12 -8.95
CA GLN A 13 6.34 -8.88 -9.70
C GLN A 13 5.02 -8.11 -9.72
N PHE A 14 3.90 -8.79 -9.97
CA PHE A 14 2.58 -8.18 -9.89
C PHE A 14 2.28 -7.62 -8.49
N ALA A 15 2.69 -8.32 -7.43
CA ALA A 15 2.60 -7.82 -6.06
C ALA A 15 3.43 -6.55 -5.85
N CYS A 16 4.67 -6.49 -6.36
CA CYS A 16 5.49 -5.28 -6.32
C CYS A 16 4.79 -4.10 -6.99
N GLU A 17 4.26 -4.29 -8.20
CA GLU A 17 3.55 -3.23 -8.94
C GLU A 17 2.30 -2.77 -8.19
N THR A 18 1.56 -3.70 -7.59
CA THR A 18 0.37 -3.39 -6.80
C THR A 18 0.69 -2.53 -5.58
N VAL A 19 1.69 -2.92 -4.78
CA VAL A 19 2.10 -2.17 -3.59
C VAL A 19 2.69 -0.82 -3.98
N HIS A 20 3.56 -0.78 -4.99
CA HIS A 20 4.16 0.47 -5.48
C HIS A 20 3.10 1.48 -5.95
N ASN A 21 2.12 1.03 -6.74
CA ASN A 21 1.02 1.88 -7.19
C ASN A 21 0.16 2.36 -6.02
N ALA A 22 -0.04 1.51 -5.00
CA ALA A 22 -0.77 1.89 -3.81
C ALA A 22 -0.04 2.98 -3.01
N ASN A 23 1.27 2.83 -2.82
CA ASN A 23 2.18 3.77 -2.15
C ASN A 23 2.20 5.11 -2.87
N SER A 24 2.45 5.12 -4.18
CA SER A 24 2.52 6.35 -4.98
C SER A 24 1.22 7.15 -4.89
N LYS A 25 0.06 6.48 -4.98
CA LYS A 25 -1.25 7.13 -4.86
C LYS A 25 -1.50 7.69 -3.48
N LEU A 26 -1.15 6.95 -2.42
CA LEU A 26 -1.30 7.43 -1.04
C LEU A 26 -0.39 8.63 -0.79
N ASN A 27 0.88 8.57 -1.21
CA ASN A 27 1.84 9.65 -1.00
C ASN A 27 1.41 10.95 -1.71
N GLN A 28 0.95 10.86 -2.97
CA GLN A 28 0.39 12.00 -3.69
C GLN A 28 -0.86 12.59 -3.01
N LEU A 29 -1.71 11.71 -2.47
CA LEU A 29 -2.90 12.15 -1.75
C LEU A 29 -2.50 12.89 -0.46
N VAL A 30 -1.59 12.34 0.33
CA VAL A 30 -1.08 12.98 1.55
C VAL A 30 -0.48 14.35 1.23
N ALA A 31 0.36 14.46 0.19
CA ALA A 31 0.93 15.73 -0.25
C ALA A 31 -0.15 16.77 -0.62
N THR A 32 -1.26 16.33 -1.22
CA THR A 32 -2.40 17.19 -1.56
C THR A 32 -3.06 17.79 -0.30
N TYR A 33 -3.19 17.01 0.78
CA TYR A 33 -3.77 17.48 2.04
C TYR A 33 -2.82 18.35 2.85
N ILE A 34 -1.51 18.13 2.73
CA ILE A 34 -0.50 19.05 3.29
C ILE A 34 -0.59 20.42 2.60
N ALA A 35 -0.74 20.43 1.27
CA ALA A 35 -0.82 21.67 0.48
C ALA A 35 -2.15 22.42 0.67
N ASP A 36 -3.26 21.70 0.89
CA ASP A 36 -4.60 22.29 1.07
C ASP A 36 -5.35 21.64 2.27
N PRO A 37 -5.06 22.10 3.50
CA PRO A 37 -5.63 21.56 4.73
C PRO A 37 -7.13 21.74 4.90
N LYS A 38 -7.78 22.59 4.10
CA LYS A 38 -9.22 22.88 4.21
C LYS A 38 -10.10 21.86 3.48
N ARG A 39 -9.49 20.92 2.76
CA ARG A 39 -10.19 19.88 2.02
C ARG A 39 -10.96 18.95 2.93
N ASN A 40 -12.08 18.43 2.41
CA ASN A 40 -12.80 17.35 3.04
C ASN A 40 -11.84 16.16 3.27
N VAL A 41 -11.68 15.69 4.51
CA VAL A 41 -10.75 14.63 4.90
C VAL A 41 -11.19 13.23 4.44
N ASN A 42 -12.48 13.05 4.11
CA ASN A 42 -13.05 11.72 3.83
C ASN A 42 -12.30 10.90 2.75
N PRO A 43 -11.85 11.46 1.61
CA PRO A 43 -11.03 10.72 0.66
C PRO A 43 -9.72 10.19 1.26
N LEU A 44 -9.05 10.94 2.13
CA LEU A 44 -7.87 10.47 2.86
C LEU A 44 -8.26 9.38 3.86
N SER A 45 -9.34 9.56 4.62
CA SER A 45 -9.85 8.56 5.57
C SER A 45 -10.13 7.22 4.89
N MET A 46 -10.86 7.25 3.76
CA MET A 46 -11.18 6.06 2.98
C MET A 46 -9.93 5.39 2.44
N ARG A 47 -8.93 6.16 1.98
CA ARG A 47 -7.71 5.59 1.42
C ARG A 47 -6.83 4.93 2.48
N LEU A 48 -6.64 5.59 3.63
CA LEU A 48 -5.91 5.03 4.77
C LEU A 48 -6.61 3.76 5.28
N GLN A 49 -7.92 3.83 5.50
CA GLN A 49 -8.70 2.69 5.93
C GLN A 49 -8.59 1.52 4.94
N GLY A 50 -8.72 1.77 3.63
CA GLY A 50 -8.66 0.69 2.64
C GLY A 50 -7.32 -0.04 2.59
N ILE A 51 -6.22 0.63 2.93
CA ILE A 51 -4.88 0.02 2.98
C ILE A 51 -4.66 -0.69 4.32
N ILE A 52 -5.09 -0.10 5.44
CA ILE A 52 -4.93 -0.66 6.80
C ILE A 52 -5.82 -1.88 6.98
N ASP A 53 -7.10 -1.77 6.62
CA ASP A 53 -8.06 -2.84 6.84
C ASP A 53 -7.80 -4.00 5.87
N ALA A 54 -7.43 -3.72 4.61
CA ALA A 54 -7.12 -4.66 3.53
C ALA A 54 -7.91 -6.01 3.50
N ASN A 55 -9.11 -6.05 4.09
CA ASN A 55 -9.84 -7.27 4.42
C ASN A 55 -10.29 -8.08 3.20
N VAL A 56 -10.36 -7.42 2.02
CA VAL A 56 -10.80 -8.04 0.77
C VAL A 56 -9.64 -8.71 0.03
N MET A 57 -8.47 -8.06 -0.02
CA MET A 57 -7.30 -8.59 -0.74
C MET A 57 -6.32 -9.33 0.19
N GLY A 58 -6.47 -9.24 1.51
CA GLY A 58 -5.62 -9.93 2.51
C GLY A 58 -4.33 -9.20 2.90
N GLY A 59 -4.15 -7.97 2.40
CA GLY A 59 -3.09 -7.05 2.82
C GLY A 59 -1.67 -7.61 2.72
N ILE A 60 -0.80 -7.07 3.58
CA ILE A 60 0.61 -7.47 3.70
C ILE A 60 0.73 -8.95 4.10
N ALA A 61 -0.17 -9.46 4.95
CA ALA A 61 -0.13 -10.84 5.45
C ALA A 61 -0.12 -11.87 4.31
N LYS A 62 -0.95 -11.69 3.28
CA LYS A 62 -0.93 -12.61 2.11
C LYS A 62 0.38 -12.61 1.36
N TYR A 63 1.08 -11.47 1.28
CA TYR A 63 2.41 -11.43 0.66
C TYR A 63 3.45 -12.15 1.51
N GLN A 64 3.35 -12.05 2.84
CA GLN A 64 4.23 -12.78 3.75
C GLN A 64 4.04 -14.29 3.61
N GLU A 65 2.79 -14.75 3.63
CA GLU A 65 2.42 -16.16 3.48
C GLU A 65 2.81 -16.73 2.10
N ALA A 66 2.70 -15.93 1.04
CA ALA A 66 2.96 -16.39 -0.33
C ALA A 66 4.44 -16.33 -0.73
N PHE A 67 5.16 -15.27 -0.37
CA PHE A 67 6.46 -14.94 -0.97
C PHE A 67 7.62 -14.91 0.03
N PHE A 68 7.36 -14.77 1.34
CA PHE A 68 8.41 -14.65 2.36
C PHE A 68 8.68 -15.96 3.10
N THR A 69 8.37 -17.10 2.46
CA THR A 69 8.62 -18.43 3.01
C THR A 69 9.96 -19.00 2.53
N PRO A 70 10.66 -19.79 3.35
CA PRO A 70 11.88 -20.49 2.93
C PRO A 70 11.64 -21.43 1.75
N GLU A 71 10.44 -21.99 1.62
CA GLU A 71 10.02 -22.87 0.53
C GLU A 71 10.00 -22.10 -0.80
N PHE A 72 9.34 -20.94 -0.83
CA PHE A 72 9.25 -20.11 -2.03
C PHE A 72 10.64 -19.64 -2.50
N MET A 73 11.47 -19.18 -1.57
CA MET A 73 12.83 -18.71 -1.87
C MET A 73 13.73 -19.80 -2.45
N ARG A 74 13.54 -21.06 -2.03
CA ARG A 74 14.27 -22.22 -2.59
C ARG A 74 13.73 -22.62 -3.96
N SER A 75 12.40 -22.59 -4.15
CA SER A 75 11.75 -23.01 -5.40
C SER A 75 11.88 -21.99 -6.53
N CYS A 76 12.00 -20.70 -6.22
CA CYS A 76 12.04 -19.61 -7.19
C CYS A 76 13.24 -18.66 -6.96
N PRO A 77 14.49 -19.12 -7.12
CA PRO A 77 15.67 -18.30 -6.83
C PRO A 77 15.77 -17.04 -7.69
N ASN A 78 15.27 -17.09 -8.94
CA ASN A 78 15.21 -15.93 -9.85
C ASN A 78 14.26 -14.82 -9.36
N SER A 79 13.36 -15.14 -8.43
CA SER A 79 12.41 -14.19 -7.85
C SER A 79 12.98 -13.45 -6.65
N ALA A 80 14.18 -13.77 -6.15
CA ALA A 80 14.76 -13.18 -4.94
C ALA A 80 14.81 -11.64 -4.97
N ASN A 81 15.20 -11.05 -6.11
CA ASN A 81 15.21 -9.59 -6.28
C ASN A 81 13.80 -8.98 -6.15
N HIS A 82 12.78 -9.65 -6.67
CA HIS A 82 11.39 -9.19 -6.56
C HIS A 82 10.86 -9.34 -5.15
N VAL A 83 11.23 -10.41 -4.44
CA VAL A 83 10.88 -10.62 -3.02
C VAL A 83 11.47 -9.51 -2.16
N GLN A 84 12.76 -9.20 -2.34
CA GLN A 84 13.42 -8.12 -1.64
C GLN A 84 12.78 -6.76 -1.96
N ARG A 85 12.45 -6.51 -3.24
CA ARG A 85 11.75 -5.29 -3.65
C ARG A 85 10.38 -5.17 -2.99
N LEU A 86 9.61 -6.26 -2.95
CA LEU A 86 8.30 -6.29 -2.30
C LEU A 86 8.41 -5.94 -0.81
N TYR A 87 9.40 -6.50 -0.12
CA TYR A 87 9.69 -6.17 1.26
C TYR A 87 9.97 -4.67 1.45
N SER A 88 10.85 -4.09 0.63
CA SER A 88 11.15 -2.65 0.69
C SER A 88 9.92 -1.77 0.45
N LEU A 89 9.06 -2.16 -0.50
CA LEU A 89 7.81 -1.44 -0.79
C LEU A 89 6.81 -1.53 0.36
N ILE A 90 6.78 -2.66 1.08
CA ILE A 90 5.93 -2.81 2.27
C ILE A 90 6.44 -1.91 3.41
N MET A 91 7.75 -1.85 3.64
CA MET A 91 8.33 -0.93 4.63
C MET A 91 8.03 0.53 4.28
N GLU A 92 8.20 0.92 3.01
CA GLU A 92 7.82 2.25 2.52
C GLU A 92 6.33 2.53 2.75
N GLN A 93 5.46 1.54 2.54
CA GLN A 93 4.01 1.70 2.78
C GLN A 93 3.72 2.02 4.24
N VAL A 94 4.40 1.39 5.19
CA VAL A 94 4.27 1.66 6.63
C VAL A 94 4.68 3.10 6.96
N ASP A 95 5.77 3.58 6.39
CA ASP A 95 6.24 4.96 6.59
C ASP A 95 5.24 5.98 6.03
N ILE A 96 4.71 5.73 4.82
CA ILE A 96 3.70 6.59 4.20
C ILE A 96 2.40 6.58 5.00
N LEU A 97 1.95 5.41 5.48
CA LEU A 97 0.77 5.30 6.34
C LEU A 97 0.93 6.07 7.63
N THR A 98 2.09 5.98 8.27
CA THR A 98 2.42 6.72 9.48
C THR A 98 2.32 8.23 9.25
N SER A 99 2.96 8.73 8.20
CA SER A 99 2.88 10.14 7.82
C SER A 99 1.45 10.57 7.47
N GLY A 100 0.72 9.73 6.72
CA GLY A 100 -0.66 9.97 6.34
C GLY A 100 -1.61 10.02 7.54
N LEU A 101 -1.41 9.18 8.55
CA LEU A 101 -2.16 9.20 9.80
C LEU A 101 -1.89 10.46 10.61
N VAL A 102 -0.64 10.95 10.65
CA VAL A 102 -0.31 12.22 11.30
C VAL A 102 -1.07 13.38 10.63
N VAL A 103 -1.02 13.47 9.30
CA VAL A 103 -1.76 14.50 8.55
C VAL A 103 -3.27 14.35 8.78
N HIS A 104 -3.80 13.13 8.68
CA HIS A 104 -5.22 12.88 8.93
C HIS A 104 -5.66 13.30 10.34
N GLY A 105 -4.86 13.00 11.37
CA GLY A 105 -5.17 13.37 12.76
C GLY A 105 -5.25 14.88 12.98
N GLN A 106 -4.42 15.65 12.28
CA GLN A 106 -4.45 17.12 12.32
C GLN A 106 -5.69 17.72 11.64
N LEU A 107 -6.22 17.03 10.61
CA LEU A 107 -7.32 17.54 9.79
C LEU A 107 -8.69 16.95 10.15
N ALA A 108 -8.73 15.85 10.88
CA ALA A 108 -9.97 15.14 11.18
C ALA A 108 -10.89 15.97 12.09
N PRO A 109 -12.13 16.29 11.65
CA PRO A 109 -13.09 16.97 12.51
C PRO A 109 -13.60 16.02 13.62
N PRO A 110 -14.25 16.55 14.68
CA PRO A 110 -14.67 15.75 15.84
C PRO A 110 -15.45 14.48 15.49
N GLU A 111 -16.28 14.53 14.46
CA GLU A 111 -17.06 13.40 13.96
C GLU A 111 -16.22 12.28 13.31
N VAL A 112 -15.02 12.60 12.80
CA VAL A 112 -14.09 11.64 12.17
C VAL A 112 -13.02 11.14 13.15
N GLN A 113 -12.80 11.83 14.28
CA GLN A 113 -11.83 11.43 15.30
C GLN A 113 -11.98 9.98 15.83
N PRO A 114 -13.19 9.42 16.01
CA PRO A 114 -13.34 8.00 16.36
C PRO A 114 -12.75 7.06 15.31
N LEU A 115 -12.91 7.37 14.03
CA LEU A 115 -12.30 6.60 12.95
C LEU A 115 -10.78 6.73 12.98
N HIS A 116 -10.25 7.95 13.16
CA HIS A 116 -8.80 8.16 13.25
C HIS A 116 -8.14 7.30 14.33
N ARG A 117 -8.72 7.28 15.55
CA ARG A 117 -8.23 6.48 16.67
C ARG A 117 -8.27 4.97 16.44
N ARG A 118 -9.15 4.49 15.56
CA ARG A 118 -9.21 3.06 15.19
C ARG A 118 -8.12 2.68 14.17
N LEU A 119 -7.65 3.65 13.38
CA LEU A 119 -6.64 3.45 12.34
C LEU A 119 -5.19 3.61 12.86
N GLN A 120 -5.01 4.18 14.04
CA GLN A 120 -3.73 4.22 14.76
C GLN A 120 -3.53 2.96 15.60
#